data_AF-A0A833CCX6-F1
#
_entry.id   AF-A0A833CCX6-F1
#
_cell.length_a   1.000
_cell.length_b   1.000
_cell.length_c   1.000
_cell.angle_alpha   90.00
_cell.angle_beta   90.00
_cell.angle_gamma   90.00
#
_symmetry.space_group_name_H-M   'P 1'
#
loop_
_entity.id
_entity.type
_entity.pdbx_description
1 polymer ?
#
loop_
_entity_poly.entity_id
_entity_poly.type
_entity_poly.pdbx_seq_one_letter_code
_entity_poly.pdbx_strand_id
1 'polypeptide(L)'
;MRSKRFEVLSKRPVNQDGYVKEWVEEGFIAMESPQDPKPSIRIENGKIVELDGKRREDFDLIDTFIANYAIRLERAEEVMAMDSRKIANMILTPTVPRSEIASLAKSMTPAKMVEVVSNFNVVEMMQSMQKMRARRTMANQAHVTNVNDNPVQIAADAAEGALRGFAEEETTVAVARYAPLNAISILVGSQAGRPGVLTQCSLEEATELELGMRGFTAYAETISVYGTEDVFTDGDDTPWSKAFLASAYASRGLKMRFTSGTGSEVQMGQAEGKSMLYLETRCLYITKGAGVQGIQNGSVSCIGIPAAVPSGIRAVLAENLIAAMLDLECASSNDQTFSHSDLRRTARTLMQFCPGTDFICSGYSSTPNYDNMFAGSNWDAEDYDDWTIIQRDLKVNGGLKPATEDAVVAVRNKAARALQGLFAELGLPAITDKEVEAATYANGSKDMPPRDKVADIKAAADLMNRGVTGIDFVKGLAKRGFNDLAQSVLNLLKQKIAGDYLQTSAIFDDKFNVISAINNPNDYAGVGTGYRLEGEDWEVIKNIPNAIDPRDI
;
A
#
# COMPACT_ATOMS: atom_id res chain seq x y z
N MET A 1 40.05 -22.85 -18.95
CA MET A 1 39.40 -23.38 -17.72
C MET A 1 38.68 -22.24 -17.02
N ARG A 2 37.42 -22.42 -16.57
CA ARG A 2 36.71 -21.43 -15.74
C ARG A 2 36.93 -21.75 -14.25
N SER A 3 36.86 -20.73 -13.40
CA SER A 3 36.91 -20.92 -11.95
C SER A 3 35.63 -21.57 -11.46
N LYS A 4 35.73 -22.72 -10.78
CA LYS A 4 34.57 -23.42 -10.19
C LYS A 4 33.79 -22.54 -9.21
N ARG A 5 34.46 -21.60 -8.52
CA ARG A 5 33.79 -20.63 -7.64
C ARG A 5 32.84 -19.74 -8.44
N PHE A 6 33.28 -19.24 -9.60
CA PHE A 6 32.46 -18.39 -10.46
C PHE A 6 31.31 -19.16 -11.13
N GLU A 7 31.48 -20.46 -11.40
CA GLU A 7 30.39 -21.31 -11.92
C GLU A 7 29.26 -21.49 -10.90
N VAL A 8 29.58 -21.58 -9.61
CA VAL A 8 28.57 -21.61 -8.52
C VAL A 8 27.95 -20.23 -8.36
N LEU A 9 28.76 -19.17 -8.31
CA LEU A 9 28.26 -17.80 -8.16
C LEU A 9 27.33 -17.41 -9.30
N SER A 10 27.67 -17.68 -10.55
CA SER A 10 26.85 -17.31 -11.71
C SER A 10 25.49 -18.00 -11.77
N LYS A 11 25.29 -19.07 -10.98
CA LYS A 11 24.02 -19.80 -10.86
C LYS A 11 23.19 -19.36 -9.65
N ARG A 12 23.69 -18.45 -8.80
CA ARG A 12 22.91 -17.92 -7.68
C ARG A 12 21.71 -17.12 -8.21
N PRO A 13 20.52 -17.24 -7.60
CA PRO A 13 19.30 -16.61 -8.12
C PRO A 13 19.42 -15.11 -8.36
N VAL A 14 20.13 -14.40 -7.48
CA VAL A 14 20.38 -12.94 -7.59
C VAL A 14 20.98 -12.50 -8.93
N ASN A 15 21.69 -13.38 -9.66
CA ASN A 15 22.26 -13.03 -10.97
C ASN A 15 21.25 -13.14 -12.13
N GLN A 16 19.99 -13.49 -11.83
CA GLN A 16 18.87 -13.39 -12.77
C GLN A 16 18.17 -12.03 -12.65
N ASP A 17 18.50 -11.23 -11.63
CA ASP A 17 17.95 -9.90 -11.46
C ASP A 17 18.50 -8.93 -12.52
N GLY A 18 17.69 -7.95 -12.90
CA GLY A 18 18.12 -6.86 -13.75
C GLY A 18 19.03 -5.89 -12.99
N TYR A 19 20.26 -5.71 -13.46
CA TYR A 19 21.17 -4.66 -13.00
C TYR A 19 21.64 -3.85 -14.19
N VAL A 20 21.58 -2.53 -14.09
CA VAL A 20 22.04 -1.60 -15.11
C VAL A 20 22.97 -0.56 -14.50
N LYS A 21 23.78 0.07 -15.36
CA LYS A 21 24.49 1.28 -14.97
C LYS A 21 23.50 2.44 -14.99
N GLU A 22 23.80 3.47 -14.21
CA GLU A 22 23.02 4.70 -14.26
C GLU A 22 23.02 5.28 -15.67
N TRP A 23 21.87 5.79 -16.09
CA TRP A 23 21.67 6.51 -17.34
C TRP A 23 20.91 7.80 -17.03
N VAL A 24 21.69 8.85 -16.75
CA VAL A 24 21.19 10.11 -16.18
C VAL A 24 20.20 10.79 -17.12
N GLU A 25 20.48 10.80 -18.42
CA GLU A 25 19.67 11.48 -19.43
C GLU A 25 18.25 10.92 -19.54
N GLU A 26 18.06 9.63 -19.27
CA GLU A 26 16.75 8.96 -19.27
C GLU A 26 16.15 8.83 -17.86
N GLY A 27 16.75 9.49 -16.87
CA GLY A 27 16.32 9.41 -15.47
C GLY A 27 16.53 8.05 -14.80
N PHE A 28 17.29 7.13 -15.43
CA PHE A 28 17.63 5.83 -14.87
C PHE A 28 18.72 5.95 -13.80
N ILE A 29 18.41 6.70 -12.74
CA ILE A 29 19.24 6.96 -11.56
C ILE A 29 18.30 7.15 -10.36
N ALA A 30 18.58 6.44 -9.27
CA ALA A 30 17.65 6.37 -8.15
C ALA A 30 17.43 7.73 -7.45
N MET A 31 18.53 8.44 -7.18
CA MET A 31 18.54 9.71 -6.45
C MET A 31 19.88 10.43 -6.71
N GLU A 32 19.99 11.68 -6.28
CA GLU A 32 21.23 12.47 -6.35
C GLU A 32 21.72 12.67 -7.80
N SER A 33 20.79 12.86 -8.75
CA SER A 33 21.14 13.12 -10.15
C SER A 33 21.79 14.50 -10.30
N PRO A 34 22.84 14.64 -11.13
CA PRO A 34 23.40 15.96 -11.45
C PRO A 34 22.44 16.84 -12.26
N GLN A 35 21.37 16.27 -12.82
CA GLN A 35 20.33 16.98 -13.58
C GLN A 35 19.10 17.34 -12.73
N ASP A 36 19.05 16.90 -11.47
CA ASP A 36 18.03 17.37 -10.53
C ASP A 36 18.20 18.87 -10.27
N PRO A 37 17.09 19.62 -10.10
CA PRO A 37 17.19 21.04 -9.82
C PRO A 37 17.82 21.30 -8.45
N LYS A 38 18.49 22.45 -8.33
CA LYS A 38 18.94 22.93 -7.03
C LYS A 38 17.74 23.48 -6.26
N PRO A 39 17.67 23.26 -4.93
CA PRO A 39 16.58 23.80 -4.13
C PRO A 39 16.53 25.33 -4.18
N SER A 40 15.39 25.89 -4.57
CA SER A 40 15.15 27.34 -4.48
C SER A 40 13.66 27.65 -4.37
N ILE A 41 13.34 28.77 -3.72
CA ILE A 41 11.98 29.31 -3.69
C ILE A 41 12.05 30.83 -3.70
N ARG A 42 11.10 31.47 -4.38
CA ARG A 42 10.88 32.91 -4.26
C ARG A 42 9.39 33.18 -4.14
N ILE A 43 9.02 34.00 -3.16
CA ILE A 43 7.62 34.34 -2.88
C ILE A 43 7.41 35.84 -3.09
N GLU A 44 6.41 36.21 -3.89
CA GLU A 44 5.98 37.59 -4.08
C GLU A 44 4.47 37.71 -3.88
N ASN A 45 4.04 38.64 -3.03
CA ASN A 45 2.62 38.89 -2.74
C ASN A 45 1.84 37.61 -2.35
N GLY A 46 2.46 36.74 -1.55
CA GLY A 46 1.87 35.47 -1.11
C GLY A 46 1.75 34.41 -2.20
N LYS A 47 2.51 34.51 -3.30
CA LYS A 47 2.55 33.53 -4.37
C LYS A 47 3.98 33.10 -4.67
N ILE A 48 4.20 31.81 -4.86
CA ILE A 48 5.49 31.28 -5.32
C ILE A 48 5.69 31.71 -6.78
N VAL A 49 6.73 32.51 -7.04
CA VAL A 49 7.13 32.97 -8.38
C VAL A 49 8.35 32.25 -8.94
N GLU A 50 9.03 31.47 -8.10
CA GLU A 50 10.11 30.55 -8.48
C GLU A 50 10.07 29.30 -7.59
N LEU A 51 10.21 28.11 -8.17
CA LEU A 51 10.25 26.82 -7.49
C LEU A 51 11.37 25.97 -8.10
N ASP A 52 12.35 25.57 -7.30
CA ASP A 52 13.45 24.68 -7.67
C ASP A 52 14.12 25.07 -9.00
N GLY A 53 14.48 26.36 -9.11
CA GLY A 53 15.16 26.94 -10.25
C GLY A 53 14.27 27.22 -11.47
N LYS A 54 12.98 26.84 -11.45
CA LYS A 54 12.01 27.20 -12.49
C LYS A 54 11.25 28.46 -12.09
N ARG A 55 11.06 29.37 -13.05
CA ARG A 55 10.22 30.57 -12.85
C ARG A 55 8.75 30.20 -13.08
N ARG A 56 7.83 30.92 -12.47
CA ARG A 56 6.39 30.63 -12.57
C ARG A 56 5.84 30.64 -14.00
N GLU A 57 6.43 31.43 -14.90
CA GLU A 57 6.08 31.45 -16.33
C GLU A 57 6.51 30.18 -17.08
N ASP A 58 7.43 29.41 -16.50
CA ASP A 58 7.99 28.16 -17.00
C ASP A 58 7.44 26.94 -16.22
N PHE A 59 6.46 27.14 -15.33
CA PHE A 59 5.85 26.05 -14.57
C PHE A 59 4.98 25.17 -15.48
N ASP A 60 5.17 23.88 -15.32
CA ASP A 60 4.26 22.86 -15.81
C ASP A 60 3.03 22.73 -14.87
N LEU A 61 2.07 21.84 -15.19
CA LEU A 61 0.88 21.59 -14.37
C LEU A 61 1.26 21.12 -12.95
N ILE A 62 2.32 20.34 -12.80
CA ILE A 62 2.77 19.79 -11.52
C ILE A 62 3.38 20.91 -10.67
N ASP A 63 4.30 21.69 -11.23
CA ASP A 63 4.91 22.84 -10.59
C ASP A 63 3.84 23.86 -10.15
N THR A 64 2.89 24.14 -11.05
CA THR A 64 1.76 25.03 -10.77
C THR A 64 0.91 24.50 -9.61
N PHE A 65 0.61 23.21 -9.59
CA PHE A 65 -0.17 22.60 -8.53
C PHE A 65 0.56 22.64 -7.18
N ILE A 66 1.82 22.19 -7.15
CA ILE A 66 2.67 22.20 -5.94
C ILE A 66 2.79 23.62 -5.38
N ALA A 67 3.09 24.59 -6.25
CA ALA A 67 3.28 25.99 -5.87
C ALA A 67 2.01 26.65 -5.30
N ASN A 68 0.83 26.16 -5.67
CA ASN A 68 -0.45 26.74 -5.24
C ASN A 68 -1.05 26.03 -4.02
N TYR A 69 -0.77 24.73 -3.85
CA TYR A 69 -1.52 23.90 -2.90
C TYR A 69 -0.67 23.12 -1.89
N ALA A 70 0.58 22.80 -2.21
CA ALA A 70 1.35 21.82 -1.43
C ALA A 70 2.33 22.43 -0.41
N ILE A 71 2.89 23.60 -0.72
CA ILE A 71 3.93 24.24 0.10
C ILE A 71 3.33 25.28 1.04
N ARG A 72 3.65 25.15 2.33
CA ARG A 72 3.30 26.11 3.37
C ARG A 72 4.22 27.33 3.32
N LEU A 73 3.66 28.49 2.96
CA LEU A 73 4.44 29.68 2.64
C LEU A 73 5.05 30.39 3.86
N GLU A 74 4.42 30.31 5.04
CA GLU A 74 4.81 31.17 6.17
C GLU A 74 6.25 30.97 6.65
N ARG A 75 6.80 29.77 6.48
CA ARG A 75 8.19 29.43 6.86
C ARG A 75 9.04 28.98 5.68
N ALA A 76 8.53 29.07 4.45
CA ALA A 76 9.20 28.48 3.30
C ALA A 76 10.58 29.10 3.05
N GLU A 77 10.70 30.43 3.00
CA GLU A 77 11.99 31.10 2.80
C GLU A 77 12.97 30.84 3.95
N GLU A 78 12.49 30.79 5.20
CA GLU A 78 13.28 30.43 6.39
C GLU A 78 13.86 29.02 6.25
N VAL A 79 13.00 28.03 5.98
CA VAL A 79 13.38 26.62 5.91
C VAL A 79 14.28 26.34 4.70
N MET A 80 14.02 26.99 3.58
CA MET A 80 14.86 26.88 2.39
C MET A 80 16.27 27.43 2.61
N ALA A 81 16.42 28.46 3.46
CA ALA A 81 17.72 29.00 3.86
C ALA A 81 18.45 28.15 4.93
N MET A 82 17.79 27.20 5.58
CA MET A 82 18.43 26.30 6.53
C MET A 82 19.37 25.33 5.82
N ASP A 83 20.49 25.01 6.47
CA ASP A 83 21.37 23.93 6.03
C ASP A 83 20.63 22.57 6.08
N SER A 84 20.66 21.83 4.98
CA SER A 84 19.92 20.56 4.87
C SER A 84 20.42 19.49 5.83
N ARG A 85 21.71 19.49 6.15
CA ARG A 85 22.27 18.58 7.16
C ARG A 85 21.82 18.97 8.57
N LYS A 86 21.66 20.26 8.88
CA LYS A 86 21.05 20.70 10.14
C LYS A 86 19.61 20.19 10.26
N ILE A 87 18.82 20.28 9.19
CA ILE A 87 17.46 19.73 9.18
C ILE A 87 17.49 18.20 9.36
N ALA A 88 18.38 17.49 8.63
CA ALA A 88 18.55 16.05 8.77
C ALA A 88 18.86 15.64 10.22
N ASN A 89 19.74 16.38 10.91
CA ASN A 89 20.03 16.15 12.33
C ASN A 89 18.81 16.39 13.23
N MET A 90 18.00 17.43 12.95
CA MET A 90 16.75 17.67 13.69
C MET A 90 15.77 16.51 13.54
N ILE A 91 15.66 15.95 12.32
CA ILE A 91 14.80 14.79 12.05
C ILE A 91 15.26 13.57 12.86
N LEU A 92 16.56 13.30 12.95
CA LEU A 92 17.08 12.19 13.75
C LEU A 92 16.97 12.39 15.26
N THR A 93 16.95 13.65 15.71
CA THR A 93 17.00 13.97 17.14
C THR A 93 15.69 13.54 17.83
N PRO A 94 15.71 12.63 18.81
CA PRO A 94 14.48 12.12 19.43
C PRO A 94 13.66 13.20 20.16
N THR A 95 14.31 14.22 20.71
CA THR A 95 13.64 15.32 21.44
C THR A 95 12.99 16.36 20.53
N VAL A 96 13.28 16.33 19.21
CA VAL A 96 12.55 17.16 18.24
C VAL A 96 11.26 16.45 17.88
N PRO A 97 10.09 17.02 18.23
CA PRO A 97 8.81 16.35 18.03
C PRO A 97 8.47 16.20 16.55
N ARG A 98 7.72 15.14 16.23
CA ARG A 98 7.19 14.87 14.89
C ARG A 98 6.50 16.08 14.26
N SER A 99 5.74 16.85 15.05
CA SER A 99 5.01 18.04 14.59
C SER A 99 5.92 19.17 14.08
N GLU A 100 7.08 19.37 14.70
CA GLU A 100 8.06 20.35 14.22
C GLU A 100 8.65 19.90 12.88
N ILE A 101 9.01 18.63 12.76
CA ILE A 101 9.54 18.07 11.50
C ILE A 101 8.50 18.18 10.39
N ALA A 102 7.24 17.84 10.67
CA ALA A 102 6.15 18.00 9.72
C ALA A 102 5.95 19.47 9.31
N SER A 103 6.14 20.42 10.23
CA SER A 103 6.10 21.85 9.88
C SER A 103 7.24 22.26 8.96
N LEU A 104 8.45 21.76 9.18
CA LEU A 104 9.61 22.02 8.31
C LEU A 104 9.37 21.39 6.94
N ALA A 105 9.01 20.11 6.91
CA ALA A 105 8.76 19.34 5.70
C ALA A 105 7.72 19.99 4.78
N LYS A 106 6.59 20.43 5.34
CA LYS A 106 5.53 21.13 4.59
C LYS A 106 5.98 22.50 4.04
N SER A 107 7.10 23.04 4.50
CA SER A 107 7.65 24.33 4.06
C SER A 107 8.88 24.18 3.15
N MET A 108 9.29 22.94 2.83
CA MET A 108 10.34 22.67 1.86
C MET A 108 9.77 22.64 0.45
N THR A 109 10.64 22.78 -0.54
CA THR A 109 10.34 22.40 -1.93
C THR A 109 10.66 20.92 -2.15
N PRO A 110 10.19 20.32 -3.26
CA PRO A 110 10.58 18.97 -3.64
C PRO A 110 12.10 18.75 -3.67
N ALA A 111 12.88 19.62 -4.31
CA ALA A 111 14.33 19.46 -4.35
C ALA A 111 14.99 19.60 -2.97
N LYS A 112 14.49 20.50 -2.11
CA LYS A 112 15.01 20.66 -0.74
C LYS A 112 14.80 19.39 0.09
N MET A 113 13.63 18.79 -0.07
CA MET A 113 13.27 17.56 0.61
C MET A 113 14.23 16.42 0.21
N VAL A 114 14.50 16.26 -1.09
CA VAL A 114 15.50 15.30 -1.60
C VAL A 114 16.88 15.60 -1.02
N GLU A 115 17.33 16.86 -1.06
CA GLU A 115 18.63 17.26 -0.51
C GLU A 115 18.79 16.89 0.97
N VAL A 116 17.73 17.07 1.77
CA VAL A 116 17.70 16.67 3.19
C VAL A 116 17.85 15.16 3.34
N VAL A 117 17.02 14.35 2.68
CA VAL A 117 17.06 12.89 2.88
C VAL A 117 18.31 12.23 2.30
N SER A 118 18.92 12.84 1.28
CA SER A 118 20.21 12.41 0.73
C SER A 118 21.37 12.49 1.74
N ASN A 119 21.20 13.21 2.87
CA ASN A 119 22.20 13.20 3.95
C ASN A 119 22.14 11.92 4.82
N PHE A 120 21.07 11.12 4.73
CA PHE A 120 20.91 9.94 5.58
C PHE A 120 21.46 8.66 4.94
N ASN A 121 22.02 7.79 5.77
CA ASN A 121 22.09 6.37 5.48
C ASN A 121 20.77 5.66 5.86
N VAL A 122 20.63 4.37 5.51
CA VAL A 122 19.38 3.64 5.74
C VAL A 122 19.03 3.45 7.23
N VAL A 123 20.02 3.36 8.13
CA VAL A 123 19.77 3.22 9.58
C VAL A 123 19.19 4.51 10.13
N GLU A 124 19.71 5.64 9.70
CA GLU A 124 19.20 6.97 10.02
C GLU A 124 17.79 7.18 9.46
N MET A 125 17.53 6.72 8.24
CA MET A 125 16.18 6.77 7.66
C MET A 125 15.20 5.89 8.43
N MET A 126 15.56 4.67 8.82
CA MET A 126 14.72 3.81 9.65
C MET A 126 14.43 4.45 11.02
N GLN A 127 15.46 5.00 11.66
CA GLN A 127 15.32 5.73 12.93
C GLN A 127 14.37 6.92 12.80
N SER A 128 14.40 7.61 11.66
CA SER A 128 13.49 8.72 11.36
C SER A 128 12.07 8.23 11.06
N MET A 129 11.93 7.13 10.31
CA MET A 129 10.64 6.57 9.90
C MET A 129 9.79 6.15 11.09
N GLN A 130 10.37 5.48 12.09
CA GLN A 130 9.62 5.10 13.30
C GLN A 130 9.07 6.32 14.08
N LYS A 131 9.70 7.49 13.93
CA LYS A 131 9.21 8.75 14.51
C LYS A 131 8.18 9.43 13.62
N MET A 132 8.37 9.36 12.30
CA MET A 132 7.57 10.12 11.34
C MET A 132 6.28 9.42 10.92
N ARG A 133 6.20 8.08 11.03
CA ARG A 133 4.94 7.33 10.83
C ARG A 133 3.78 7.99 11.56
N ALA A 134 2.62 8.10 10.92
CA ALA A 134 1.52 8.88 11.46
C ALA A 134 0.79 8.14 12.59
N ARG A 135 0.37 6.90 12.37
CA ARG A 135 -0.25 6.05 13.40
C ARG A 135 0.79 5.39 14.28
N ARG A 136 0.53 5.31 15.58
CA ARG A 136 1.42 4.66 16.54
C ARG A 136 1.58 3.18 16.24
N THR A 137 0.46 2.47 16.11
CA THR A 137 0.45 1.03 15.80
C THR A 137 0.56 0.81 14.30
N MET A 138 1.47 -0.09 13.90
CA MET A 138 1.63 -0.50 12.51
C MET A 138 0.49 -1.42 12.10
N ALA A 139 0.19 -1.48 10.80
CA ALA A 139 -0.62 -2.54 10.22
C ALA A 139 0.05 -3.10 8.97
N ASN A 140 -0.68 -3.96 8.28
CA ASN A 140 -0.24 -4.58 7.04
C ASN A 140 -1.42 -4.70 6.08
N GLN A 141 -1.15 -4.67 4.78
CA GLN A 141 -2.11 -4.86 3.71
C GLN A 141 -1.73 -6.07 2.85
N ALA A 142 -2.74 -6.75 2.32
CA ALA A 142 -2.56 -7.90 1.45
C ALA A 142 -3.16 -7.75 0.05
N HIS A 143 -2.54 -8.40 -0.93
CA HIS A 143 -3.15 -8.74 -2.21
C HIS A 143 -3.90 -10.07 -2.10
N VAL A 144 -5.17 -10.10 -2.52
CA VAL A 144 -6.03 -11.28 -2.59
C VAL A 144 -6.52 -11.44 -4.03
N THR A 145 -5.81 -12.24 -4.82
CA THR A 145 -6.10 -12.44 -6.25
C THR A 145 -5.88 -13.87 -6.67
N ASN A 146 -6.33 -14.22 -7.88
CA ASN A 146 -5.88 -15.45 -8.53
C ASN A 146 -5.97 -15.30 -10.06
N VAL A 147 -5.19 -16.08 -10.80
CA VAL A 147 -5.13 -15.98 -12.29
C VAL A 147 -6.43 -16.28 -13.00
N ASN A 148 -7.42 -16.81 -12.29
CA ASN A 148 -8.72 -17.18 -12.84
C ASN A 148 -9.83 -16.20 -12.51
N ASP A 149 -9.55 -15.14 -11.74
CA ASP A 149 -10.58 -14.28 -11.15
C ASP A 149 -11.67 -15.11 -10.42
N ASN A 150 -11.26 -16.24 -9.82
CA ASN A 150 -12.19 -17.17 -9.19
C ASN A 150 -12.75 -16.53 -7.91
N PRO A 151 -14.06 -16.22 -7.88
CA PRO A 151 -14.64 -15.48 -6.77
C PRO A 151 -14.65 -16.30 -5.47
N VAL A 152 -14.74 -17.62 -5.55
CA VAL A 152 -14.78 -18.51 -4.37
C VAL A 152 -13.42 -18.57 -3.68
N GLN A 153 -12.36 -18.63 -4.48
CA GLN A 153 -10.99 -18.57 -3.98
C GLN A 153 -10.70 -17.21 -3.34
N ILE A 154 -11.05 -16.09 -4.00
CA ILE A 154 -10.85 -14.74 -3.43
C ILE A 154 -11.52 -14.62 -2.07
N ALA A 155 -12.76 -15.11 -1.91
CA ALA A 155 -13.42 -15.05 -0.61
C ALA A 155 -12.72 -15.90 0.46
N ALA A 156 -12.22 -17.08 0.12
CA ALA A 156 -11.49 -17.92 1.04
C ALA A 156 -10.14 -17.29 1.44
N ASP A 157 -9.36 -16.82 0.47
CA ASP A 157 -8.05 -16.22 0.68
C ASP A 157 -8.15 -14.90 1.47
N ALA A 158 -9.18 -14.08 1.22
CA ALA A 158 -9.48 -12.88 2.01
C ALA A 158 -9.85 -13.21 3.46
N ALA A 159 -10.58 -14.31 3.69
CA ALA A 159 -10.91 -14.72 5.06
C ALA A 159 -9.67 -15.18 5.84
N GLU A 160 -8.76 -15.89 5.18
CA GLU A 160 -7.48 -16.27 5.77
C GLU A 160 -6.58 -15.05 6.02
N GLY A 161 -6.45 -14.16 5.04
CA GLY A 161 -5.68 -12.91 5.18
C GLY A 161 -6.15 -12.09 6.39
N ALA A 162 -7.45 -11.85 6.49
CA ALA A 162 -8.07 -11.12 7.58
C ALA A 162 -7.83 -11.79 8.94
N LEU A 163 -7.91 -13.13 9.01
CA LEU A 163 -7.59 -13.91 10.22
C LEU A 163 -6.11 -13.74 10.62
N ARG A 164 -5.20 -13.75 9.65
CA ARG A 164 -3.75 -13.59 9.87
C ARG A 164 -3.36 -12.18 10.31
N GLY A 165 -4.20 -11.18 10.10
CA GLY A 165 -4.08 -9.87 10.73
C GLY A 165 -4.06 -8.67 9.78
N PHE A 166 -4.14 -8.88 8.46
CA PHE A 166 -4.21 -7.78 7.51
C PHE A 166 -5.35 -6.83 7.85
N ALA A 167 -5.07 -5.52 7.83
CA ALA A 167 -6.07 -4.49 8.10
C ALA A 167 -6.73 -3.98 6.82
N GLU A 168 -6.02 -4.11 5.71
CA GLU A 168 -6.46 -3.79 4.37
C GLU A 168 -6.20 -4.97 3.45
N GLU A 169 -7.11 -5.22 2.53
CA GLU A 169 -6.97 -6.24 1.50
C GLU A 169 -7.37 -5.67 0.15
N GLU A 170 -6.64 -6.05 -0.88
CA GLU A 170 -6.74 -5.51 -2.22
C GLU A 170 -6.88 -6.65 -3.22
N THR A 171 -7.80 -6.50 -4.17
CA THR A 171 -7.88 -7.39 -5.32
C THR A 171 -7.71 -6.58 -6.60
N THR A 172 -7.30 -7.25 -7.67
CA THR A 172 -7.41 -6.76 -9.04
C THR A 172 -7.85 -7.92 -9.91
N VAL A 173 -7.82 -7.73 -11.23
CA VAL A 173 -8.45 -8.64 -12.19
C VAL A 173 -7.47 -9.07 -13.28
N ALA A 174 -7.53 -10.34 -13.66
CA ALA A 174 -6.95 -10.77 -14.93
C ALA A 174 -7.79 -10.29 -16.12
N VAL A 175 -9.11 -10.22 -15.94
CA VAL A 175 -10.07 -9.75 -16.95
C VAL A 175 -10.93 -8.65 -16.36
N ALA A 176 -10.81 -7.42 -16.88
CA ALA A 176 -11.52 -6.22 -16.40
C ALA A 176 -13.00 -6.44 -16.01
N ARG A 177 -13.74 -7.22 -16.81
CA ARG A 177 -15.18 -7.49 -16.60
C ARG A 177 -15.49 -8.37 -15.38
N TYR A 178 -14.50 -8.97 -14.72
CA TYR A 178 -14.67 -9.71 -13.46
C TYR A 178 -14.71 -8.79 -12.23
N ALA A 179 -14.29 -7.53 -12.36
CA ALA A 179 -14.12 -6.60 -11.26
C ALA A 179 -15.28 -6.58 -10.24
N PRO A 180 -16.57 -6.52 -10.64
CA PRO A 180 -17.68 -6.57 -9.69
C PRO A 180 -17.69 -7.85 -8.85
N LEU A 181 -17.34 -9.00 -9.43
CA LEU A 181 -17.30 -10.28 -8.71
C LEU A 181 -16.10 -10.37 -7.78
N ASN A 182 -14.92 -9.93 -8.21
CA ASN A 182 -13.73 -9.88 -7.35
C ASN A 182 -13.98 -8.97 -6.14
N ALA A 183 -14.54 -7.78 -6.35
CA ALA A 183 -14.87 -6.82 -5.29
C ALA A 183 -15.90 -7.37 -4.29
N ILE A 184 -16.95 -8.05 -4.76
CA ILE A 184 -17.91 -8.73 -3.87
C ILE A 184 -17.21 -9.81 -3.05
N SER A 185 -16.38 -10.62 -3.70
CA SER A 185 -15.71 -11.76 -3.07
C SER A 185 -14.73 -11.34 -1.97
N ILE A 186 -13.86 -10.37 -2.24
CA ILE A 186 -12.91 -9.88 -1.23
C ILE A 186 -13.65 -9.21 -0.07
N LEU A 187 -14.71 -8.43 -0.36
CA LEU A 187 -15.53 -7.80 0.67
C LEU A 187 -16.18 -8.86 1.60
N VAL A 188 -16.81 -9.88 1.04
CA VAL A 188 -17.46 -10.93 1.84
C VAL A 188 -16.43 -11.75 2.62
N GLY A 189 -15.33 -12.14 1.96
CA GLY A 189 -14.28 -12.95 2.55
C GLY A 189 -13.58 -12.27 3.71
N SER A 190 -13.12 -11.03 3.52
CA SER A 190 -12.46 -10.24 4.55
C SER A 190 -13.33 -10.09 5.80
N GLN A 191 -14.62 -9.79 5.64
CA GLN A 191 -15.56 -9.66 6.76
C GLN A 191 -15.86 -11.00 7.46
N ALA A 192 -15.66 -12.14 6.77
CA ALA A 192 -15.80 -13.47 7.36
C ALA A 192 -14.60 -13.83 8.25
N GLY A 193 -13.39 -13.42 7.84
CA GLY A 193 -12.15 -13.65 8.59
C GLY A 193 -12.00 -12.71 9.78
N ARG A 194 -12.13 -11.40 9.55
CA ARG A 194 -12.11 -10.37 10.61
C ARG A 194 -13.00 -9.18 10.24
N PRO A 195 -14.10 -8.95 10.97
CA PRO A 195 -14.90 -7.74 10.81
C PRO A 195 -14.05 -6.47 10.86
N GLY A 196 -14.34 -5.50 9.98
CA GLY A 196 -13.64 -4.23 9.92
C GLY A 196 -12.41 -4.18 9.02
N VAL A 197 -11.99 -5.30 8.41
CA VAL A 197 -10.98 -5.25 7.33
C VAL A 197 -11.50 -4.40 6.17
N LEU A 198 -10.65 -3.51 5.68
CA LEU A 198 -10.95 -2.62 4.58
C LEU A 198 -10.59 -3.30 3.26
N THR A 199 -11.48 -3.22 2.27
CA THR A 199 -11.24 -3.83 0.96
C THR A 199 -11.28 -2.84 -0.19
N GLN A 200 -10.42 -3.05 -1.18
CA GLN A 200 -10.40 -2.33 -2.43
C GLN A 200 -10.36 -3.27 -3.65
N CYS A 201 -10.64 -2.73 -4.83
CA CYS A 201 -10.55 -3.43 -6.10
C CYS A 201 -9.95 -2.50 -7.15
N SER A 202 -8.66 -2.68 -7.39
CA SER A 202 -7.79 -1.75 -8.11
C SER A 202 -7.97 -1.88 -9.62
N LEU A 203 -8.44 -0.81 -10.26
CA LEU A 203 -8.90 -0.79 -11.65
C LEU A 203 -8.60 0.56 -12.33
N GLU A 204 -9.13 0.74 -13.54
CA GLU A 204 -9.29 2.08 -14.11
C GLU A 204 -10.15 2.96 -13.19
N GLU A 205 -9.75 4.22 -13.06
CA GLU A 205 -10.16 5.16 -12.01
C GLU A 205 -11.67 5.41 -11.94
N ALA A 206 -12.33 5.61 -13.08
CA ALA A 206 -13.78 5.83 -13.13
C ALA A 206 -14.56 4.57 -12.75
N THR A 207 -14.09 3.41 -13.23
CA THR A 207 -14.65 2.10 -12.89
C THR A 207 -14.51 1.79 -11.41
N GLU A 208 -13.35 2.07 -10.82
CA GLU A 208 -13.09 1.87 -9.39
C GLU A 208 -13.97 2.77 -8.52
N LEU A 209 -14.10 4.05 -8.89
CA LEU A 209 -15.00 4.97 -8.20
C LEU A 209 -16.46 4.51 -8.29
N GLU A 210 -16.91 4.01 -9.45
CA GLU A 210 -18.26 3.46 -9.61
C GLU A 210 -18.52 2.29 -8.64
N LEU A 211 -17.58 1.36 -8.50
CA LEU A 211 -17.68 0.26 -7.53
C LEU A 211 -17.74 0.79 -6.09
N GLY A 212 -16.91 1.79 -5.77
CA GLY A 212 -16.92 2.48 -4.48
C GLY A 212 -18.27 3.12 -4.16
N MET A 213 -18.84 3.87 -5.11
CA MET A 213 -20.15 4.52 -4.99
C MET A 213 -21.28 3.51 -4.77
N ARG A 214 -21.19 2.34 -5.40
CA ARG A 214 -22.18 1.27 -5.25
C ARG A 214 -21.98 0.42 -4.00
N GLY A 215 -20.90 0.62 -3.24
CA GLY A 215 -20.66 -0.10 -1.99
C GLY A 215 -20.02 -1.47 -2.16
N PHE A 216 -19.25 -1.70 -3.23
CA PHE A 216 -18.52 -2.95 -3.47
C PHE A 216 -17.15 -2.93 -2.78
N THR A 217 -16.59 -1.75 -2.56
CA THR A 217 -15.33 -1.53 -1.86
C THR A 217 -15.53 -0.64 -0.64
N ALA A 218 -14.62 -0.76 0.31
CA ALA A 218 -14.55 0.07 1.51
C ALA A 218 -13.66 1.29 1.31
N TYR A 219 -12.63 1.19 0.46
CA TYR A 219 -11.68 2.25 0.14
C TYR A 219 -11.07 2.06 -1.27
N ALA A 220 -10.17 2.97 -1.66
CA ALA A 220 -9.36 2.91 -2.89
C ALA A 220 -7.93 3.43 -2.64
N GLU A 221 -6.93 2.91 -3.34
CA GLU A 221 -5.51 3.25 -3.17
C GLU A 221 -4.80 3.52 -4.48
N THR A 222 -5.08 2.75 -5.54
CA THR A 222 -4.40 2.83 -6.84
C THR A 222 -4.75 4.08 -7.65
N ILE A 223 -5.14 5.15 -6.96
CA ILE A 223 -5.44 6.46 -7.51
C ILE A 223 -4.12 7.17 -7.84
N SER A 224 -3.61 6.87 -9.03
CA SER A 224 -2.19 7.08 -9.35
C SER A 224 -1.83 8.55 -9.66
N VAL A 225 -0.67 9.02 -9.17
CA VAL A 225 -0.09 10.34 -9.51
C VAL A 225 1.36 10.20 -9.96
N TYR A 226 1.80 11.11 -10.83
CA TYR A 226 3.09 11.00 -11.53
C TYR A 226 3.90 12.29 -11.48
N GLY A 227 5.22 12.16 -11.62
CA GLY A 227 6.19 13.21 -11.39
C GLY A 227 6.54 14.05 -12.63
N THR A 228 6.00 13.73 -13.81
CA THR A 228 6.15 14.51 -15.06
C THR A 228 4.79 14.63 -15.78
N GLU A 229 4.58 15.72 -16.53
CA GLU A 229 3.30 15.96 -17.20
C GLU A 229 2.95 14.91 -18.25
N ASP A 230 3.93 14.49 -19.04
CA ASP A 230 3.72 13.52 -20.11
C ASP A 230 3.29 12.17 -19.52
N VAL A 231 3.89 11.74 -18.41
CA VAL A 231 3.52 10.51 -17.72
C VAL A 231 2.16 10.64 -17.05
N PHE A 232 1.84 11.81 -16.50
CA PHE A 232 0.50 12.08 -15.97
C PHE A 232 -0.57 11.96 -17.07
N THR A 233 -0.26 12.48 -18.26
CA THR A 233 -1.13 12.43 -19.44
C THR A 233 -1.30 10.99 -19.93
N ASP A 234 -0.22 10.20 -20.01
CA ASP A 234 -0.29 8.77 -20.35
C ASP A 234 -0.99 7.95 -19.27
N GLY A 235 -0.98 8.42 -18.02
CA GLY A 235 -1.80 7.94 -16.91
C GLY A 235 -3.27 8.41 -16.97
N ASP A 236 -3.68 9.08 -18.05
CA ASP A 236 -5.02 9.62 -18.34
C ASP A 236 -5.56 10.63 -17.32
N ASP A 237 -4.66 11.40 -16.69
CA ASP A 237 -5.03 12.33 -15.65
C ASP A 237 -4.16 13.61 -15.59
N THR A 238 -4.53 14.51 -14.69
CA THR A 238 -3.78 15.70 -14.30
C THR A 238 -3.80 15.83 -12.77
N PRO A 239 -2.94 16.68 -12.17
CA PRO A 239 -3.05 16.97 -10.74
C PRO A 239 -4.45 17.43 -10.30
N TRP A 240 -5.20 18.14 -11.15
CA TRP A 240 -6.55 18.60 -10.85
C TRP A 240 -7.62 17.51 -10.97
N SER A 241 -7.56 16.66 -12.00
CA SER A 241 -8.52 15.54 -12.12
C SER A 241 -8.33 14.56 -10.96
N LYS A 242 -7.09 14.29 -10.55
CA LYS A 242 -6.80 13.47 -9.35
C LYS A 242 -7.25 14.12 -8.06
N ALA A 243 -7.01 15.41 -7.85
CA ALA A 243 -7.50 16.11 -6.67
C ALA A 243 -9.04 16.15 -6.61
N PHE A 244 -9.69 16.31 -7.77
CA PHE A 244 -11.14 16.20 -7.88
C PHE A 244 -11.63 14.77 -7.58
N LEU A 245 -10.96 13.75 -8.11
CA LEU A 245 -11.27 12.35 -7.85
C LEU A 245 -11.15 12.00 -6.36
N ALA A 246 -10.06 12.42 -5.71
CA ALA A 246 -9.91 12.30 -4.25
C ALA A 246 -11.08 12.92 -3.50
N SER A 247 -11.48 14.14 -3.90
CA SER A 247 -12.65 14.81 -3.34
C SER A 247 -13.96 14.07 -3.65
N ALA A 248 -14.08 13.41 -4.80
CA ALA A 248 -15.24 12.61 -5.17
C ALA A 248 -15.38 11.36 -4.29
N TYR A 249 -14.28 10.66 -3.97
CA TYR A 249 -14.28 9.58 -2.97
C TYR A 249 -14.69 10.11 -1.60
N ALA A 250 -14.03 11.17 -1.12
CA ALA A 250 -14.33 11.76 0.18
C ALA A 250 -15.78 12.25 0.30
N SER A 251 -16.37 12.79 -0.78
CA SER A 251 -17.77 13.24 -0.78
C SER A 251 -18.78 12.08 -0.69
N ARG A 252 -18.34 10.84 -0.91
CA ARG A 252 -19.13 9.60 -0.69
C ARG A 252 -18.74 8.91 0.60
N GLY A 253 -17.95 9.60 1.43
CA GLY A 253 -17.37 9.05 2.65
C GLY A 253 -16.50 7.84 2.38
N LEU A 254 -15.82 7.76 1.24
CA LEU A 254 -14.89 6.68 0.95
C LEU A 254 -13.48 7.07 1.37
N LYS A 255 -12.86 6.27 2.24
CA LYS A 255 -11.41 6.36 2.47
C LYS A 255 -10.72 6.17 1.12
N MET A 256 -9.69 6.96 0.88
CA MET A 256 -8.79 6.70 -0.23
C MET A 256 -7.39 7.21 0.09
N ARG A 257 -6.44 6.76 -0.72
CA ARG A 257 -5.12 7.35 -0.81
C ARG A 257 -4.69 7.39 -2.28
N PHE A 258 -3.65 8.16 -2.58
CA PHE A 258 -3.01 8.10 -3.89
C PHE A 258 -1.99 6.96 -3.92
N THR A 259 -1.55 6.59 -5.13
CA THR A 259 -0.39 5.73 -5.35
C THR A 259 0.64 6.47 -6.21
N SER A 260 1.91 6.38 -5.83
CA SER A 260 3.05 6.83 -6.62
C SER A 260 4.22 5.88 -6.39
N GLY A 261 5.40 6.19 -6.92
CA GLY A 261 6.58 5.40 -6.62
C GLY A 261 7.75 5.71 -7.55
N THR A 262 8.96 5.69 -6.99
CA THR A 262 10.18 5.85 -7.79
C THR A 262 10.22 4.89 -8.98
N GLY A 263 10.50 5.42 -10.16
CA GLY A 263 10.75 4.65 -11.37
C GLY A 263 9.56 4.58 -12.34
N SER A 264 8.37 5.07 -11.96
CA SER A 264 7.21 5.09 -12.85
C SER A 264 7.47 5.90 -14.14
N GLU A 265 8.10 7.06 -14.00
CA GLU A 265 8.36 7.96 -15.13
C GLU A 265 9.44 7.40 -16.07
N VAL A 266 10.40 6.65 -15.53
CA VAL A 266 11.41 5.93 -16.32
C VAL A 266 10.77 4.74 -17.04
N GLN A 267 9.92 3.98 -16.35
CA GLN A 267 9.18 2.86 -16.93
C GLN A 267 8.25 3.32 -18.08
N MET A 268 7.67 4.51 -17.95
CA MET A 268 6.81 5.13 -18.95
C MET A 268 7.57 6.00 -19.97
N GLY A 269 8.91 6.08 -19.83
CA GLY A 269 9.80 6.64 -20.85
C GLY A 269 9.90 8.17 -20.90
N GLN A 270 9.46 8.88 -19.86
CA GLN A 270 9.40 10.35 -19.83
C GLN A 270 9.83 10.89 -18.46
N ALA A 271 11.08 10.61 -18.06
CA ALA A 271 11.64 11.04 -16.77
C ALA A 271 12.31 12.43 -16.78
N GLU A 272 12.31 13.13 -17.91
CA GLU A 272 12.90 14.48 -18.07
C GLU A 272 14.36 14.60 -17.59
N GLY A 273 15.14 13.50 -17.64
CA GLY A 273 16.51 13.42 -17.13
C GLY A 273 16.66 13.56 -15.61
N LYS A 274 15.56 13.51 -14.85
CA LYS A 274 15.56 13.67 -13.39
C LYS A 274 15.76 12.33 -12.69
N SER A 275 16.26 12.37 -11.46
CA SER A 275 16.29 11.16 -10.64
C SER A 275 14.89 10.71 -10.26
N MET A 276 14.75 9.40 -10.08
CA MET A 276 13.48 8.80 -9.68
C MET A 276 12.98 9.42 -8.36
N LEU A 277 13.86 9.63 -7.37
CA LEU A 277 13.47 10.19 -6.07
C LEU A 277 13.00 11.64 -6.17
N TYR A 278 13.58 12.45 -7.06
CA TYR A 278 13.08 13.82 -7.26
C TYR A 278 11.67 13.80 -7.85
N LEU A 279 11.43 12.99 -8.88
CA LEU A 279 10.11 12.87 -9.51
C LEU A 279 9.07 12.34 -8.52
N GLU A 280 9.40 11.29 -7.77
CA GLU A 280 8.56 10.78 -6.69
C GLU A 280 8.29 11.84 -5.62
N THR A 281 9.27 12.68 -5.29
CA THR A 281 9.03 13.78 -4.35
C THR A 281 8.00 14.77 -4.90
N ARG A 282 7.97 15.03 -6.22
CA ARG A 282 6.88 15.83 -6.82
C ARG A 282 5.53 15.16 -6.63
N CYS A 283 5.43 13.84 -6.84
CA CYS A 283 4.21 13.05 -6.58
C CYS A 283 3.71 13.21 -5.14
N LEU A 284 4.62 13.17 -4.17
CA LEU A 284 4.29 13.32 -2.75
C LEU A 284 3.77 14.72 -2.41
N TYR A 285 4.31 15.76 -3.05
CA TYR A 285 3.77 17.11 -2.90
C TYR A 285 2.44 17.30 -3.63
N ILE A 286 2.20 16.67 -4.79
CA ILE A 286 0.87 16.62 -5.41
C ILE A 286 -0.13 16.00 -4.45
N THR A 287 0.21 14.84 -3.87
CA THR A 287 -0.63 14.13 -2.90
C THR A 287 -0.95 15.02 -1.71
N LYS A 288 0.06 15.71 -1.18
CA LYS A 288 -0.13 16.65 -0.08
C LYS A 288 -1.04 17.82 -0.45
N GLY A 289 -0.81 18.44 -1.61
CA GLY A 289 -1.57 19.58 -2.09
C GLY A 289 -3.02 19.23 -2.44
N ALA A 290 -3.28 18.00 -2.87
CA ALA A 290 -4.63 17.50 -3.11
C ALA A 290 -5.45 17.30 -1.83
N GLY A 291 -4.82 17.38 -0.65
CA GLY A 291 -5.49 17.14 0.64
C GLY A 291 -5.78 15.65 0.90
N VAL A 292 -5.11 14.76 0.17
CA VAL A 292 -5.23 13.31 0.38
C VAL A 292 -4.55 12.92 1.69
N GLN A 293 -5.17 12.02 2.43
CA GLN A 293 -4.73 11.64 3.79
C GLN A 293 -3.47 10.75 3.80
N GLY A 294 -3.21 10.04 2.70
CA GLY A 294 -2.17 9.02 2.61
C GLY A 294 -1.63 8.81 1.20
N ILE A 295 -0.59 7.98 1.12
CA ILE A 295 0.04 7.55 -0.12
C ILE A 295 0.47 6.08 0.00
N GLN A 296 0.27 5.32 -1.08
CA GLN A 296 1.05 4.12 -1.36
C GLN A 296 2.28 4.49 -2.17
N ASN A 297 3.48 4.28 -1.61
CA ASN A 297 4.73 4.50 -2.32
C ASN A 297 5.86 3.58 -1.82
N GLY A 298 7.06 3.76 -2.33
CA GLY A 298 8.19 2.84 -2.17
C GLY A 298 8.45 2.06 -3.46
N SER A 299 8.39 2.76 -4.59
CA SER A 299 8.42 2.24 -5.97
C SER A 299 7.21 1.41 -6.42
N VAL A 300 6.61 0.62 -5.52
CA VAL A 300 5.37 -0.13 -5.80
C VAL A 300 5.59 -1.05 -7.01
N SER A 301 4.71 -1.01 -8.02
CA SER A 301 4.78 -1.84 -9.21
C SER A 301 6.05 -1.62 -10.04
N CYS A 302 6.76 -0.51 -9.84
CA CYS A 302 7.96 -0.15 -10.58
C CYS A 302 9.27 -0.59 -9.91
N ILE A 303 9.23 -1.34 -8.79
CA ILE A 303 10.40 -1.69 -7.96
C ILE A 303 11.60 -2.26 -8.73
N GLY A 304 11.37 -2.94 -9.85
CA GLY A 304 12.43 -3.44 -10.73
C GLY A 304 13.35 -2.33 -11.28
N ILE A 305 12.83 -1.10 -11.43
CA ILE A 305 13.54 0.05 -11.98
C ILE A 305 14.56 0.65 -10.99
N PRO A 306 14.18 1.17 -9.80
CA PRO A 306 15.17 1.64 -8.84
C PRO A 306 16.05 0.49 -8.36
N ALA A 307 15.52 -0.74 -8.19
CA ALA A 307 16.35 -1.87 -7.78
C ALA A 307 17.43 -2.24 -8.81
N ALA A 308 17.31 -1.85 -10.08
CA ALA A 308 18.32 -2.12 -11.08
C ALA A 308 19.55 -1.20 -10.99
N VAL A 309 19.46 -0.08 -10.26
CA VAL A 309 20.53 0.93 -10.13
C VAL A 309 21.09 1.05 -8.71
N PRO A 310 22.30 1.63 -8.54
CA PRO A 310 22.87 1.90 -7.22
C PRO A 310 21.91 2.70 -6.32
N SER A 311 21.93 2.40 -5.02
CA SER A 311 21.13 3.11 -4.01
C SER A 311 19.60 3.03 -4.18
N GLY A 312 19.08 2.27 -5.15
CA GLY A 312 17.64 2.18 -5.40
C GLY A 312 16.80 1.79 -4.19
N ILE A 313 17.23 0.75 -3.47
CA ILE A 313 16.52 0.30 -2.25
C ILE A 313 16.60 1.35 -1.12
N ARG A 314 17.67 2.16 -1.08
CA ARG A 314 17.75 3.32 -0.17
C ARG A 314 16.78 4.41 -0.61
N ALA A 315 16.66 4.70 -1.90
CA ALA A 315 15.71 5.67 -2.43
C ALA A 315 14.25 5.28 -2.12
N VAL A 316 13.94 3.97 -2.20
CA VAL A 316 12.64 3.40 -1.78
C VAL A 316 12.32 3.67 -0.31
N LEU A 317 13.31 3.58 0.58
CA LEU A 317 13.11 3.97 1.98
C LEU A 317 13.00 5.50 2.13
N ALA A 318 13.77 6.26 1.34
CA ALA A 318 13.76 7.72 1.38
C ALA A 318 12.40 8.30 0.98
N GLU A 319 11.76 7.81 -0.08
CA GLU A 319 10.42 8.27 -0.49
C GLU A 319 9.34 7.94 0.56
N ASN A 320 9.42 6.78 1.23
CA ASN A 320 8.51 6.45 2.33
C ASN A 320 8.71 7.44 3.50
N LEU A 321 9.96 7.78 3.82
CA LEU A 321 10.27 8.76 4.85
C LEU A 321 9.76 10.15 4.47
N ILE A 322 9.89 10.56 3.21
CA ILE A 322 9.35 11.84 2.72
C ILE A 322 7.84 11.89 2.90
N ALA A 323 7.12 10.83 2.51
CA ALA A 323 5.68 10.74 2.70
C ALA A 323 5.29 10.93 4.17
N ALA A 324 5.94 10.21 5.08
CA ALA A 324 5.71 10.32 6.51
C ALA A 324 6.06 11.71 7.08
N MET A 325 7.13 12.34 6.57
CA MET A 325 7.52 13.70 6.93
C MET A 325 6.52 14.76 6.46
N LEU A 326 5.89 14.56 5.30
CA LEU A 326 4.79 15.37 4.79
C LEU A 326 3.48 15.14 5.55
N ASP A 327 3.50 14.30 6.58
CA ASP A 327 2.37 13.99 7.45
C ASP A 327 1.24 13.32 6.66
N LEU A 328 1.62 12.38 5.79
CA LEU A 328 0.76 11.46 5.09
C LEU A 328 0.82 10.09 5.77
N GLU A 329 -0.29 9.34 5.74
CA GLU A 329 -0.25 7.89 5.91
C GLU A 329 0.65 7.29 4.83
N CYS A 330 1.52 6.36 5.19
CA CYS A 330 2.42 5.68 4.25
C CYS A 330 2.14 4.17 4.22
N ALA A 331 1.53 3.73 3.12
CA ALA A 331 1.43 2.32 2.73
C ALA A 331 2.68 1.98 1.89
N SER A 332 3.64 1.29 2.49
CA SER A 332 5.05 1.41 2.09
C SER A 332 5.55 0.34 1.11
N SER A 333 4.73 0.01 0.11
CA SER A 333 5.06 -0.95 -0.93
C SER A 333 5.36 -2.33 -0.34
N ASN A 334 6.55 -2.92 -0.55
CA ASN A 334 6.82 -4.34 -0.25
C ASN A 334 5.81 -5.30 -0.89
N ASP A 335 5.17 -4.83 -1.96
CA ASP A 335 3.97 -5.38 -2.59
C ASP A 335 4.25 -5.97 -3.97
N GLN A 336 5.50 -5.84 -4.46
CA GLN A 336 5.88 -6.24 -5.81
C GLN A 336 7.23 -6.98 -5.85
N THR A 337 7.34 -7.98 -6.71
CA THR A 337 8.58 -8.73 -6.97
C THR A 337 9.63 -7.88 -7.69
N PHE A 338 10.89 -8.05 -7.29
CA PHE A 338 12.03 -7.43 -7.98
C PHE A 338 13.30 -8.29 -8.02
N SER A 339 13.32 -9.38 -7.26
CA SER A 339 14.50 -10.22 -7.09
C SER A 339 14.12 -11.69 -7.01
N HIS A 340 14.96 -12.54 -7.59
CA HIS A 340 14.89 -13.99 -7.45
C HIS A 340 15.58 -14.49 -6.17
N SER A 341 16.14 -13.59 -5.36
CA SER A 341 16.92 -13.93 -4.16
C SER A 341 16.19 -13.54 -2.89
N ASP A 342 15.88 -14.52 -2.06
CA ASP A 342 15.28 -14.30 -0.73
C ASP A 342 16.09 -13.31 0.11
N LEU A 343 17.42 -13.44 0.10
CA LEU A 343 18.30 -12.51 0.83
C LEU A 343 18.10 -11.04 0.43
N ARG A 344 17.81 -10.78 -0.85
CA ARG A 344 17.72 -9.43 -1.39
C ARG A 344 16.33 -8.84 -1.16
N ARG A 345 15.27 -9.63 -1.37
CA ARG A 345 13.88 -9.21 -1.09
C ARG A 345 13.64 -9.01 0.41
N THR A 346 14.26 -9.82 1.27
CA THR A 346 14.23 -9.62 2.72
C THR A 346 14.97 -8.34 3.13
N ALA A 347 16.18 -8.10 2.59
CA ALA A 347 16.93 -6.88 2.90
C ALA A 347 16.16 -5.60 2.51
N ARG A 348 15.43 -5.62 1.39
CA ARG A 348 14.52 -4.54 0.99
C ARG A 348 13.43 -4.32 2.03
N THR A 349 12.75 -5.38 2.47
CA THR A 349 11.61 -5.23 3.40
C THR A 349 12.00 -4.84 4.81
N LEU A 350 13.17 -5.26 5.29
CA LEU A 350 13.66 -4.85 6.61
C LEU A 350 13.74 -3.32 6.78
N MET A 351 13.83 -2.58 5.67
CA MET A 351 13.82 -1.11 5.69
C MET A 351 12.51 -0.51 6.21
N GLN A 352 11.37 -1.14 5.94
CA GLN A 352 10.06 -0.71 6.42
C GLN A 352 9.57 -1.54 7.61
N PHE A 353 9.91 -2.83 7.63
CA PHE A 353 9.53 -3.76 8.69
C PHE A 353 10.10 -3.36 10.05
N CYS A 354 11.41 -3.11 10.13
CA CYS A 354 12.08 -2.79 11.39
C CYS A 354 11.57 -1.50 12.05
N PRO A 355 11.47 -0.35 11.36
CA PRO A 355 10.94 0.87 11.97
C PRO A 355 9.41 0.87 12.08
N GLY A 356 8.73 0.12 11.22
CA GLY A 356 7.29 0.12 11.04
C GLY A 356 6.81 1.34 10.24
N THR A 357 5.83 1.12 9.37
CA THR A 357 5.10 2.16 8.62
C THR A 357 3.60 2.03 8.91
N ASP A 358 2.75 2.90 8.36
CA ASP A 358 1.30 2.78 8.61
C ASP A 358 0.80 1.43 8.06
N PHE A 359 1.27 1.03 6.87
CA PHE A 359 1.18 -0.35 6.35
C PHE A 359 2.54 -0.82 5.86
N ILE A 360 3.14 -1.82 6.55
CA ILE A 360 4.51 -2.30 6.28
C ILE A 360 4.63 -2.83 4.86
N CYS A 361 3.70 -3.70 4.48
CA CYS A 361 3.40 -3.96 3.08
C CYS A 361 2.08 -3.27 2.73
N SER A 362 2.03 -2.66 1.56
CA SER A 362 0.79 -2.22 0.91
C SER A 362 0.24 -3.29 -0.04
N GLY A 363 0.68 -4.54 0.09
CA GLY A 363 0.27 -5.62 -0.82
C GLY A 363 1.07 -6.90 -0.63
N TYR A 364 1.22 -7.38 0.60
CA TYR A 364 1.72 -8.74 0.85
C TYR A 364 0.80 -9.73 0.11
N SER A 365 1.31 -10.64 -0.72
CA SER A 365 0.41 -11.56 -1.42
C SER A 365 -0.17 -12.59 -0.44
N SER A 366 -1.47 -12.52 -0.14
CA SER A 366 -2.12 -13.53 0.71
C SER A 366 -2.37 -14.84 -0.01
N THR A 367 -2.00 -14.90 -1.29
CA THR A 367 -2.00 -16.07 -2.16
C THR A 367 -0.57 -16.36 -2.61
N PRO A 368 -0.24 -17.57 -3.10
CA PRO A 368 1.04 -17.82 -3.74
C PRO A 368 1.26 -16.86 -4.91
N ASN A 369 2.51 -16.46 -5.16
CA ASN A 369 2.81 -15.45 -6.18
C ASN A 369 2.41 -15.84 -7.60
N TYR A 370 2.23 -17.13 -7.91
CA TYR A 370 1.69 -17.55 -9.20
C TYR A 370 0.23 -17.15 -9.42
N ASP A 371 -0.48 -16.78 -8.34
CA ASP A 371 -1.86 -16.27 -8.33
C ASP A 371 -1.94 -14.75 -8.15
N ASN A 372 -0.81 -14.10 -7.85
CA ASN A 372 -0.79 -12.68 -7.62
C ASN A 372 -0.94 -11.90 -8.95
N MET A 373 -2.07 -11.22 -9.12
CA MET A 373 -2.41 -10.51 -10.36
C MET A 373 -1.77 -9.13 -10.48
N PHE A 374 -1.00 -8.71 -9.48
CA PHE A 374 -0.09 -7.57 -9.57
C PHE A 374 1.28 -7.96 -10.14
N ALA A 375 1.45 -9.21 -10.61
CA ALA A 375 2.69 -9.81 -11.08
C ALA A 375 3.66 -10.27 -9.97
N GLY A 376 3.10 -10.68 -8.84
CA GLY A 376 3.85 -11.23 -7.70
C GLY A 376 4.27 -10.15 -6.72
N SER A 377 4.07 -10.40 -5.44
CA SER A 377 4.53 -9.54 -4.35
C SER A 377 5.92 -9.92 -3.82
N ASN A 378 6.56 -9.00 -3.12
CA ASN A 378 7.85 -9.24 -2.47
C ASN A 378 7.76 -10.35 -1.40
N TRP A 379 6.58 -10.55 -0.83
CA TRP A 379 6.24 -11.61 0.11
C TRP A 379 4.93 -12.26 -0.29
N ASP A 380 4.80 -13.57 -0.15
CA ASP A 380 3.58 -14.29 -0.51
C ASP A 380 3.10 -15.28 0.56
N ALA A 381 2.01 -16.00 0.27
CA ALA A 381 1.42 -16.94 1.22
C ALA A 381 2.40 -18.03 1.70
N GLU A 382 3.40 -18.38 0.89
CA GLU A 382 4.40 -19.38 1.26
C GLU A 382 5.42 -18.85 2.27
N ASP A 383 5.47 -17.52 2.48
CA ASP A 383 6.36 -16.87 3.42
C ASP A 383 5.73 -16.54 4.80
N TYR A 384 4.47 -16.91 5.06
CA TYR A 384 3.80 -16.51 6.31
C TYR A 384 4.55 -16.97 7.57
N ASP A 385 5.13 -18.16 7.53
CA ASP A 385 5.89 -18.72 8.65
C ASP A 385 7.20 -17.93 8.86
N ASP A 386 7.93 -17.62 7.78
CA ASP A 386 9.13 -16.78 7.85
C ASP A 386 8.81 -15.38 8.39
N TRP A 387 7.72 -14.76 7.94
CA TRP A 387 7.29 -13.45 8.44
C TRP A 387 7.01 -13.48 9.96
N THR A 388 6.26 -14.48 10.44
CA THR A 388 5.95 -14.62 11.87
C THR A 388 7.16 -14.98 12.72
N ILE A 389 8.09 -15.78 12.21
CA ILE A 389 9.38 -16.07 12.85
C ILE A 389 10.23 -14.80 12.94
N ILE A 390 10.34 -13.99 11.88
CA ILE A 390 11.12 -12.74 11.90
C ILE A 390 10.55 -11.74 12.91
N GLN A 391 9.21 -11.63 13.01
CA GLN A 391 8.55 -10.80 14.04
C GLN A 391 8.97 -11.22 15.45
N ARG A 392 8.94 -12.53 15.72
CA ARG A 392 9.37 -13.12 16.99
C ARG A 392 10.84 -12.87 17.27
N ASP A 393 11.71 -13.12 16.28
CA ASP A 393 13.17 -13.04 16.45
C ASP A 393 13.65 -11.61 16.70
N LEU A 394 13.05 -10.64 16.01
CA LEU A 394 13.42 -9.23 16.14
C LEU A 394 12.61 -8.48 17.20
N LYS A 395 11.58 -9.11 17.76
CA LYS A 395 10.57 -8.47 18.62
C LYS A 395 9.98 -7.22 17.95
N VAL A 396 9.55 -7.38 16.71
CA VAL A 396 8.95 -6.35 15.86
C VAL A 396 7.52 -6.77 15.53
N ASN A 397 6.57 -5.84 15.64
CA ASN A 397 5.21 -6.08 15.16
C ASN A 397 5.15 -5.80 13.66
N GLY A 398 5.15 -6.88 12.87
CA GLY A 398 5.00 -6.89 11.42
C GLY A 398 3.53 -6.93 10.96
N GLY A 399 2.58 -6.74 11.87
CA GLY A 399 1.15 -6.68 11.57
C GLY A 399 0.46 -8.02 11.32
N LEU A 400 1.17 -9.15 11.46
CA LEU A 400 0.62 -10.49 11.23
C LEU A 400 0.79 -11.40 12.44
N LYS A 401 -0.11 -12.37 12.57
CA LYS A 401 -0.21 -13.31 13.68
C LYS A 401 -0.08 -14.75 13.16
N PRO A 402 0.53 -15.66 13.93
CA PRO A 402 0.45 -17.08 13.63
C PRO A 402 -1.00 -17.56 13.64
N ALA A 403 -1.33 -18.52 12.79
CA ALA A 403 -2.65 -19.13 12.70
C ALA A 403 -2.55 -20.66 12.71
N THR A 404 -3.56 -21.35 13.23
CA THR A 404 -3.67 -22.80 13.14
C THR A 404 -4.42 -23.20 11.89
N GLU A 405 -4.10 -24.38 11.34
CA GLU A 405 -4.80 -24.93 10.17
C GLU A 405 -6.31 -25.03 10.41
N ASP A 406 -6.75 -25.54 11.56
CA ASP A 406 -8.18 -25.64 11.90
C ASP A 406 -8.91 -24.29 11.85
N ALA A 407 -8.28 -23.22 12.34
CA ALA A 407 -8.86 -21.88 12.30
C ALA A 407 -8.93 -21.34 10.87
N VAL A 408 -7.88 -21.57 10.07
CA VAL A 408 -7.83 -21.20 8.65
C VAL A 408 -8.92 -21.93 7.86
N VAL A 409 -9.00 -23.25 7.97
CA VAL A 409 -10.01 -24.08 7.32
C VAL A 409 -11.42 -23.59 7.67
N ALA A 410 -11.68 -23.28 8.94
CA ALA A 410 -12.98 -22.80 9.39
C ALA A 410 -13.38 -21.45 8.75
N VAL A 411 -12.48 -20.46 8.72
CA VAL A 411 -12.80 -19.14 8.15
C VAL A 411 -12.92 -19.18 6.62
N ARG A 412 -12.04 -19.95 5.95
CA ARG A 412 -12.10 -20.17 4.49
C ARG A 412 -13.41 -20.81 4.08
N ASN A 413 -13.84 -21.86 4.78
CA ASN A 413 -15.11 -22.53 4.52
C ASN A 413 -16.31 -21.60 4.72
N LYS A 414 -16.33 -20.87 5.85
CA LYS A 414 -17.38 -19.89 6.16
C LYS A 414 -17.52 -18.86 5.06
N ALA A 415 -16.41 -18.31 4.58
CA ALA A 415 -16.40 -17.32 3.50
C ALA A 415 -16.91 -17.88 2.17
N ALA A 416 -16.41 -19.05 1.76
CA ALA A 416 -16.84 -19.72 0.54
C ALA A 416 -18.34 -20.07 0.58
N ARG A 417 -18.87 -20.53 1.73
CA ARG A 417 -20.30 -20.79 1.95
C ARG A 417 -21.14 -19.51 1.94
N ALA A 418 -20.66 -18.44 2.55
CA ALA A 418 -21.34 -17.14 2.54
C ALA A 418 -21.46 -16.58 1.11
N LEU A 419 -20.37 -16.63 0.36
CA LEU A 419 -20.34 -16.20 -1.03
C LEU A 419 -21.25 -17.08 -1.91
N GLN A 420 -21.22 -18.40 -1.71
CA GLN A 420 -22.14 -19.33 -2.38
C GLN A 420 -23.60 -18.92 -2.17
N GLY A 421 -23.99 -18.64 -0.93
CA GLY A 421 -25.33 -18.17 -0.61
C GLY A 421 -25.67 -16.84 -1.28
N LEU A 422 -24.74 -15.87 -1.23
CA LEU A 422 -24.94 -14.56 -1.83
C LEU A 422 -25.08 -14.63 -3.35
N PHE A 423 -24.23 -15.41 -4.03
CA PHE A 423 -24.33 -15.63 -5.47
C PHE A 423 -25.70 -16.19 -5.86
N ALA A 424 -26.19 -17.17 -5.10
CA ALA A 424 -27.51 -17.76 -5.33
C ALA A 424 -28.66 -16.77 -5.08
N GLU A 425 -28.50 -15.79 -4.19
CA GLU A 425 -29.52 -14.76 -3.95
C GLU A 425 -29.48 -13.63 -4.99
N LEU A 426 -28.29 -13.27 -5.48
CA LEU A 426 -28.12 -12.24 -6.52
C LEU A 426 -28.41 -12.77 -7.93
N GLY A 427 -28.70 -14.06 -8.09
CA GLY A 427 -28.93 -14.69 -9.39
C GLY A 427 -27.66 -14.84 -10.24
N LEU A 428 -26.51 -14.96 -9.59
CA LEU A 428 -25.20 -15.15 -10.24
C LEU A 428 -24.96 -16.64 -10.58
N PRO A 429 -24.00 -16.96 -11.48
CA PRO A 429 -23.67 -18.33 -11.83
C PRO A 429 -23.29 -19.14 -10.60
N ALA A 430 -23.89 -20.32 -10.46
CA ALA A 430 -23.86 -21.07 -9.21
C ALA A 430 -22.43 -21.36 -8.74
N ILE A 431 -22.23 -21.29 -7.43
CA ILE A 431 -21.03 -21.81 -6.76
C ILE A 431 -21.42 -23.19 -6.20
N THR A 432 -20.73 -24.23 -6.64
CA THR A 432 -21.00 -25.62 -6.23
C THR A 432 -20.35 -25.94 -4.90
N ASP A 433 -20.85 -26.98 -4.21
CA ASP A 433 -20.22 -27.49 -2.99
C ASP A 433 -18.78 -27.98 -3.24
N LYS A 434 -18.49 -28.45 -4.46
CA LYS A 434 -17.13 -28.84 -4.86
C LYS A 434 -16.19 -27.64 -4.88
N GLU A 435 -16.64 -26.49 -5.37
CA GLU A 435 -15.84 -25.27 -5.35
C GLU A 435 -15.65 -24.73 -3.93
N VAL A 436 -16.67 -24.84 -3.09
CA VAL A 436 -16.56 -24.47 -1.68
C VAL A 436 -15.54 -25.35 -0.95
N GLU A 437 -15.62 -26.66 -1.13
CA GLU A 437 -14.67 -27.61 -0.54
C GLU A 437 -13.26 -27.37 -1.05
N ALA A 438 -13.10 -27.16 -2.36
CA ALA A 438 -11.80 -26.84 -2.95
C ALA A 438 -11.21 -25.55 -2.37
N ALA A 439 -11.97 -24.46 -2.34
CA ALA A 439 -11.48 -23.18 -1.79
C ALA A 439 -11.12 -23.29 -0.31
N THR A 440 -11.80 -24.17 0.44
CA THR A 440 -11.53 -24.39 1.87
C THR A 440 -10.10 -24.91 2.10
N TYR A 441 -9.59 -25.78 1.23
CA TYR A 441 -8.29 -26.46 1.39
C TYR A 441 -7.26 -26.13 0.31
N ALA A 442 -7.58 -25.25 -0.63
CA ALA A 442 -6.68 -24.85 -1.71
C ALA A 442 -5.47 -24.08 -1.15
N ASN A 443 -4.30 -24.30 -1.76
CA ASN A 443 -3.18 -23.35 -1.67
C ASN A 443 -3.40 -22.21 -2.68
N GLY A 444 -3.89 -22.54 -3.87
CA GLY A 444 -4.27 -21.52 -4.85
C GLY A 444 -5.08 -22.10 -6.01
N SER A 445 -5.08 -21.40 -7.14
CA SER A 445 -5.99 -21.64 -8.26
C SER A 445 -5.75 -22.96 -8.98
N LYS A 446 -4.60 -23.58 -8.76
CA LYS A 446 -4.29 -24.94 -9.26
C LYS A 446 -5.16 -26.01 -8.58
N ASP A 447 -5.66 -25.73 -7.38
CA ASP A 447 -6.52 -26.61 -6.60
C ASP A 447 -8.02 -26.32 -6.83
N MET A 448 -8.34 -25.26 -7.58
CA MET A 448 -9.71 -24.81 -7.82
C MET A 448 -10.34 -25.44 -9.07
N PRO A 449 -11.62 -25.89 -9.00
CA PRO A 449 -12.36 -26.27 -10.20
C PRO A 449 -12.49 -25.10 -11.19
N PRO A 450 -12.43 -25.36 -12.50
CA PRO A 450 -12.65 -24.32 -13.49
C PRO A 450 -14.10 -23.84 -13.46
N ARG A 451 -14.30 -22.54 -13.67
CA ARG A 451 -15.62 -21.89 -13.83
C ARG A 451 -15.87 -21.50 -15.28
N ASP A 452 -17.14 -21.36 -15.65
CA ASP A 452 -17.53 -20.78 -16.94
C ASP A 452 -17.31 -19.26 -16.90
N LYS A 453 -16.11 -18.85 -17.34
CA LYS A 453 -15.71 -17.43 -17.36
C LYS A 453 -16.64 -16.56 -18.20
N VAL A 454 -17.29 -17.12 -19.24
CA VAL A 454 -18.21 -16.35 -20.09
C VAL A 454 -19.53 -16.09 -19.36
N ALA A 455 -20.03 -17.08 -18.62
CA ALA A 455 -21.22 -16.90 -17.79
C ALA A 455 -20.95 -15.87 -16.67
N ASP A 456 -19.80 -15.96 -16.00
CA ASP A 456 -19.42 -15.05 -14.92
C ASP A 456 -19.31 -13.59 -15.41
N ILE A 457 -18.57 -13.30 -16.50
CA ILE A 457 -18.45 -11.91 -16.99
C ILE A 457 -19.78 -11.34 -17.50
N LYS A 458 -20.67 -12.17 -18.04
CA LYS A 458 -22.02 -11.74 -18.44
C LYS A 458 -22.86 -11.40 -17.21
N ALA A 459 -22.75 -12.21 -16.17
CA ALA A 459 -23.47 -11.98 -14.92
C ALA A 459 -22.92 -10.77 -14.15
N ALA A 460 -21.60 -10.54 -14.17
CA ALA A 460 -20.98 -9.34 -13.60
C ALA A 460 -21.51 -8.07 -14.26
N ALA A 461 -21.59 -8.05 -15.60
CA ALA A 461 -22.16 -6.93 -16.36
C ALA A 461 -23.67 -6.75 -16.07
N ASP A 462 -24.44 -7.84 -16.04
CA ASP A 462 -25.86 -7.79 -15.67
C ASP A 462 -26.07 -7.25 -14.24
N LEU A 463 -25.25 -7.68 -13.28
CA LEU A 463 -25.28 -7.22 -11.90
C LEU A 463 -25.07 -5.71 -11.81
N MET A 464 -24.15 -5.16 -12.60
CA MET A 464 -23.96 -3.71 -12.71
C MET A 464 -25.14 -3.02 -13.39
N ASN A 465 -25.71 -3.59 -14.46
CA ASN A 465 -26.89 -3.03 -15.14
C ASN A 465 -28.14 -3.01 -14.27
N ARG A 466 -28.31 -3.99 -13.36
CA ARG A 466 -29.41 -4.04 -12.39
C ARG A 466 -29.30 -3.03 -11.27
N GLY A 467 -28.19 -2.28 -11.18
CA GLY A 467 -27.99 -1.28 -10.13
C GLY A 467 -27.80 -1.89 -8.75
N VAL A 468 -27.26 -3.12 -8.67
CA VAL A 468 -26.97 -3.80 -7.40
C VAL A 468 -25.98 -2.97 -6.58
N THR A 469 -26.17 -2.96 -5.27
CA THR A 469 -25.36 -2.21 -4.31
C THR A 469 -24.94 -3.06 -3.11
N GLY A 470 -24.04 -2.53 -2.27
CA GLY A 470 -23.64 -3.15 -1.01
C GLY A 470 -24.81 -3.50 -0.07
N ILE A 471 -25.94 -2.79 -0.16
CA ILE A 471 -27.15 -3.10 0.62
C ILE A 471 -27.81 -4.40 0.16
N ASP A 472 -27.73 -4.72 -1.13
CA ASP A 472 -28.23 -5.99 -1.66
C ASP A 472 -27.36 -7.16 -1.18
N PHE A 473 -26.06 -6.94 -0.96
CA PHE A 473 -25.18 -7.94 -0.34
C PHE A 473 -25.59 -8.22 1.10
N VAL A 474 -25.82 -7.17 1.88
CA VAL A 474 -26.30 -7.28 3.27
C VAL A 474 -27.60 -8.08 3.33
N LYS A 475 -28.59 -7.71 2.50
CA LYS A 475 -29.88 -8.43 2.44
C LYS A 475 -29.69 -9.88 2.02
N GLY A 476 -28.83 -10.13 1.03
CA GLY A 476 -28.63 -11.46 0.50
C GLY A 476 -27.94 -12.41 1.49
N LEU A 477 -26.91 -11.92 2.18
CA LEU A 477 -26.25 -12.65 3.26
C LEU A 477 -27.24 -12.97 4.40
N ALA A 478 -28.03 -11.98 4.84
CA ALA A 478 -29.02 -12.17 5.90
C ALA A 478 -30.08 -13.22 5.53
N LYS A 479 -30.62 -13.16 4.30
CA LYS A 479 -31.62 -14.13 3.81
C LYS A 479 -31.07 -15.56 3.72
N ARG A 480 -29.75 -15.71 3.57
CA ARG A 480 -29.06 -17.01 3.55
C ARG A 480 -28.57 -17.47 4.93
N GLY A 481 -28.90 -16.72 5.99
CA GLY A 481 -28.59 -17.07 7.38
C GLY A 481 -27.23 -16.55 7.88
N PHE A 482 -26.48 -15.82 7.05
CA PHE A 482 -25.19 -15.20 7.41
C PHE A 482 -25.40 -13.83 8.06
N ASN A 483 -26.19 -13.78 9.14
CA ASN A 483 -26.60 -12.53 9.79
C ASN A 483 -25.42 -11.76 10.39
N ASP A 484 -24.41 -12.47 10.89
CA ASP A 484 -23.17 -11.88 11.41
C ASP A 484 -22.37 -11.19 10.30
N LEU A 485 -22.17 -11.85 9.15
CA LEU A 485 -21.50 -11.21 7.99
C LEU A 485 -22.33 -10.07 7.42
N ALA A 486 -23.66 -10.24 7.31
CA ALA A 486 -24.55 -9.17 6.86
C ALA A 486 -24.41 -7.93 7.76
N GLN A 487 -24.36 -8.12 9.08
CA GLN A 487 -24.16 -7.03 10.03
C GLN A 487 -22.77 -6.41 9.91
N SER A 488 -21.74 -7.22 9.67
CA SER A 488 -20.35 -6.78 9.46
C SER A 488 -20.24 -5.89 8.21
N VAL A 489 -20.72 -6.37 7.04
CA VAL A 489 -20.75 -5.60 5.80
C VAL A 489 -21.56 -4.31 5.97
N LEU A 490 -22.71 -4.37 6.65
CA LEU A 490 -23.51 -3.18 6.93
C LEU A 490 -22.75 -2.17 7.81
N ASN A 491 -22.01 -2.64 8.82
CA ASN A 491 -21.21 -1.77 9.69
C ASN A 491 -20.07 -1.11 8.93
N LEU A 492 -19.46 -1.80 7.95
CA LEU A 492 -18.46 -1.22 7.06
C LEU A 492 -19.08 -0.12 6.17
N LEU A 493 -20.26 -0.38 5.58
CA LEU A 493 -20.97 0.61 4.78
C LEU A 493 -21.38 1.85 5.60
N LYS A 494 -21.72 1.70 6.88
CA LYS A 494 -22.03 2.82 7.77
C LYS A 494 -20.84 3.76 8.00
N GLN A 495 -19.61 3.29 7.82
CA GLN A 495 -18.41 4.12 7.97
C GLN A 495 -18.38 5.25 6.94
N LYS A 496 -19.00 5.04 5.77
CA LYS A 496 -19.20 6.06 4.75
C LYS A 496 -20.09 7.22 5.19
N ILE A 497 -20.89 7.01 6.23
CA ILE A 497 -21.75 8.04 6.82
C ILE A 497 -21.01 8.76 7.94
N ALA A 498 -20.27 8.02 8.77
CA ALA A 498 -19.53 8.58 9.90
C ALA A 498 -18.35 9.45 9.46
N GLY A 499 -17.61 9.01 8.44
CA GLY A 499 -16.45 9.73 7.91
C GLY A 499 -15.18 9.64 8.79
N ASP A 500 -15.23 8.94 9.92
CA ASP A 500 -14.09 8.83 10.85
C ASP A 500 -12.86 8.18 10.19
N TYR A 501 -13.08 7.18 9.34
CA TYR A 501 -12.01 6.49 8.63
C TYR A 501 -11.45 7.22 7.40
N LEU A 502 -11.92 8.44 7.13
CA LEU A 502 -11.29 9.34 6.16
C LEU A 502 -10.02 9.99 6.71
N GLN A 503 -9.81 9.91 8.03
CA GLN A 503 -8.65 10.49 8.68
C GLN A 503 -7.37 9.69 8.38
N THR A 504 -6.23 10.37 8.48
CA THR A 504 -4.90 9.81 8.24
C THR A 504 -4.69 8.48 8.97
N SER A 505 -4.28 7.46 8.23
CA SER A 505 -3.92 6.14 8.77
C SER A 505 -5.07 5.38 9.43
N ALA A 506 -6.33 5.66 9.06
CA ALA A 506 -7.46 4.99 9.68
C ALA A 506 -7.66 3.54 9.21
N ILE A 507 -7.79 2.62 10.17
CA ILE A 507 -8.28 1.24 10.03
C ILE A 507 -9.35 0.97 11.10
N PHE A 508 -9.84 -0.26 11.18
CA PHE A 508 -10.73 -0.71 12.26
C PHE A 508 -10.15 -1.89 13.05
N ASP A 509 -10.51 -1.96 14.33
CA ASP A 509 -10.48 -3.21 15.08
C ASP A 509 -11.67 -4.13 14.71
N ASP A 510 -11.76 -5.28 15.38
CA ASP A 510 -12.81 -6.30 15.17
C ASP A 510 -14.23 -5.85 15.60
N LYS A 511 -14.35 -4.67 16.21
CA LYS A 511 -15.60 -4.07 16.68
C LYS A 511 -15.96 -2.80 15.91
N PHE A 512 -15.27 -2.51 14.81
CA PHE A 512 -15.44 -1.29 14.02
C PHE A 512 -15.10 0.00 14.80
N ASN A 513 -14.26 -0.08 15.84
CA ASN A 513 -13.67 1.13 16.40
C ASN A 513 -12.57 1.61 15.45
N VAL A 514 -12.64 2.87 15.03
CA VAL A 514 -11.62 3.47 14.17
C VAL A 514 -10.30 3.59 14.94
N ILE A 515 -9.18 3.23 14.31
CA ILE A 515 -7.82 3.44 14.80
C ILE A 515 -7.07 4.21 13.73
N SER A 516 -6.76 5.48 13.99
CA SER A 516 -6.12 6.40 13.04
C SER A 516 -5.00 7.19 13.70
N ALA A 517 -4.28 8.00 12.93
CA ALA A 517 -3.27 8.91 13.46
C ALA A 517 -3.86 9.99 14.40
N ILE A 518 -5.18 10.17 14.43
CA ILE A 518 -5.85 11.14 15.31
C ILE A 518 -6.01 10.60 16.73
N ASN A 519 -6.53 9.38 16.89
CA ASN A 519 -6.79 8.77 18.20
C ASN A 519 -5.72 7.76 18.63
N ASN A 520 -4.83 7.37 17.72
CA ASN A 520 -3.64 6.58 17.98
C ASN A 520 -2.39 7.29 17.38
N PRO A 521 -2.11 8.54 17.78
CA PRO A 521 -0.99 9.31 17.24
C PRO A 521 0.34 8.71 17.66
N ASN A 522 1.29 8.65 16.72
CA ASN A 522 2.66 8.28 17.06
C ASN A 522 3.32 9.35 17.95
N ASP A 523 3.85 8.91 19.09
CA ASP A 523 4.42 9.75 20.15
C ASP A 523 5.89 9.39 20.44
N TYR A 524 6.60 8.80 19.46
CA TYR A 524 8.00 8.48 19.61
C TYR A 524 8.86 9.71 19.94
N ALA A 525 9.55 9.64 21.08
CA ALA A 525 10.51 10.62 21.59
C ALA A 525 11.83 9.96 22.04
N GLY A 526 12.11 8.74 21.55
CA GLY A 526 13.32 7.97 21.89
C GLY A 526 13.05 6.67 22.64
N VAL A 527 14.09 6.12 23.27
CA VAL A 527 14.02 4.86 24.01
C VAL A 527 12.94 4.91 25.10
N GLY A 528 12.13 3.86 25.22
CA GLY A 528 11.04 3.75 26.20
C GLY A 528 9.75 4.48 25.82
N THR A 529 9.72 5.19 24.70
CA THR A 529 8.52 5.89 24.18
C THR A 529 8.07 5.29 22.85
N GLY A 530 6.96 5.78 22.27
CA GLY A 530 6.42 5.29 21.01
C GLY A 530 5.71 3.94 21.13
N TYR A 531 5.45 3.30 20.00
CA TYR A 531 4.96 1.93 19.96
C TYR A 531 6.01 0.95 20.53
N ARG A 532 5.55 -0.03 21.31
CA ARG A 532 6.35 -1.11 21.87
C ARG A 532 5.57 -2.41 21.75
N LEU A 533 6.24 -3.46 21.28
CA LEU A 533 5.66 -4.80 21.26
C LEU A 533 5.80 -5.42 22.66
N GLU A 534 4.71 -5.40 23.42
CA GLU A 534 4.62 -5.87 24.79
C GLU A 534 3.21 -6.38 25.11
N GLY A 535 3.03 -6.96 26.30
CA GLY A 535 1.72 -7.47 26.73
C GLY A 535 1.16 -8.56 25.81
N GLU A 536 -0.14 -8.51 25.58
CA GLU A 536 -0.90 -9.50 24.81
C GLU A 536 -0.39 -9.64 23.37
N ASP A 537 -0.06 -8.53 22.69
CA ASP A 537 0.47 -8.55 21.32
C ASP A 537 1.78 -9.36 21.24
N TRP A 538 2.65 -9.24 22.25
CA TRP A 538 3.89 -10.01 22.30
C TRP A 538 3.65 -11.49 22.58
N GLU A 539 2.68 -11.81 23.45
CA GLU A 539 2.29 -13.20 23.71
C GLU A 539 1.73 -13.87 22.46
N VAL A 540 0.95 -13.15 21.65
CA VAL A 540 0.44 -13.64 20.36
C VAL A 540 1.58 -13.89 19.37
N ILE A 541 2.48 -12.92 19.19
CA ILE A 541 3.57 -13.04 18.19
C ILE A 541 4.55 -14.18 18.52
N LYS A 542 4.87 -14.40 19.80
CA LYS A 542 5.83 -15.44 20.19
C LYS A 542 5.23 -16.86 20.19
N ASN A 543 3.90 -16.99 20.16
CA ASN A 543 3.19 -18.27 20.21
C ASN A 543 3.14 -18.95 18.83
N ILE A 544 4.30 -19.40 18.35
CA ILE A 544 4.43 -20.08 17.06
C ILE A 544 3.93 -21.54 17.20
N PRO A 545 3.03 -22.03 16.32
CA PRO A 545 2.39 -23.36 16.46
C PRO A 545 3.35 -24.55 16.56
N ASN A 546 4.51 -24.50 15.90
CA ASN A 546 5.49 -25.59 15.89
C ASN A 546 6.59 -25.44 16.95
N ALA A 547 6.50 -24.45 17.86
CA ALA A 547 7.44 -24.29 18.95
C ALA A 547 7.26 -25.41 19.98
N ILE A 548 8.30 -26.21 20.20
CA ILE A 548 8.30 -27.31 21.16
C ILE A 548 8.67 -26.79 22.56
N ASP A 549 7.95 -27.24 23.59
CA ASP A 549 8.35 -26.99 24.98
C ASP A 549 9.63 -27.77 25.29
N PRO A 550 10.73 -27.10 25.70
CA PRO A 550 11.99 -27.80 25.98
C PRO A 550 11.91 -28.80 27.14
N ARG A 551 10.82 -28.82 27.93
CA ARG A 551 10.57 -29.82 28.98
C ARG A 551 10.03 -31.15 28.45
N ASP A 552 9.55 -31.17 27.21
CA ASP A 552 9.02 -32.35 26.53
C ASP A 552 10.08 -33.07 25.66
N ILE A 553 11.32 -32.57 25.66
CA ILE A 553 12.52 -33.14 25.01
C ILE A 553 13.47 -33.63 26.10
#